data_AF-A0A162ZF70-F1
#
_entry.id   AF-A0A162ZF70-F1
#
_cell.length_a   1.000
_cell.length_b   1.000
_cell.length_c   1.000
_cell.angle_alpha   90.00
_cell.angle_beta   90.00
_cell.angle_gamma   90.00
#
_symmetry.space_group_name_H-M   'P 1'
#
loop_
_entity.id
_entity.type
_entity.pdbx_description
1 polymer ?
#
loop_
_entity_poly.entity_id
_entity_poly.type
_entity_poly.pdbx_seq_one_letter_code
_entity_poly.pdbx_strand_id
1 'polypeptide(L)'
;MAKVLQQSDGVLSFDISINGSKIKDVVEVSEISIHTEVNRISSAIISIEDGGAIGAVNNPFTNSEGNDFIPGNEIKISLGYDNKRELAFQGIIISHRLIVKRGKSQLMITCKDKAVNMTKGRFNSIFQDKKDSDAIKSIVDKYGLKLTMDATTQVMPILMQYNCSDWDFTVIRAEMNDMTVLTKNNNLIIKKNNFGDTPQYEINSSQYVVDIDLNLDSEKISDSYQVTAWDDKTQKENAVSITINDNLSQGNLSAKKISGAVDNGTFNQYSSASLSKNELKSWGSSLANKAILSKVQGKIVVPGTTSLTAGDIITISGFSARFNGKAYLSQVIHEIKDGSWLTTLHVGRAPKWHSYLPDIRDTMASGLIPATSGPQIGKVKKIDEDPEGKYRVLVYLPTFSGTGQTTGIWARLSFPYATADAGFFFFPEIDDEVVVTFINNDPRFPVITGALYNTKNKPKEVADSTNQYKSIYSKSGINIRFDDKDKIITIETPGGNSFTMDDKNKSITAKDISGNSLLLDQSGIAIDSSKDLKLSAKGNIDISASAGINIEANSDVAIDGTNIQLSAKASLTAKGNASAEISAAGQTTVKGAMVMIN
;
A
#
# COMPACT_ATOMS: atom_id res chain seq x y z
N MET A 1 -3.66 1.69 -47.19
CA MET A 1 -5.02 2.21 -46.92
C MET A 1 -5.77 1.14 -46.15
N ALA A 2 -6.62 1.52 -45.18
CA ALA A 2 -7.47 0.58 -44.49
C ALA A 2 -8.41 -0.11 -45.49
N LYS A 3 -8.70 -1.40 -45.29
CA LYS A 3 -9.62 -2.13 -46.16
C LYS A 3 -11.06 -1.82 -45.71
N VAL A 4 -11.86 -1.31 -46.63
CA VAL A 4 -13.30 -1.12 -46.47
C VAL A 4 -13.94 -2.48 -46.11
N LEU A 5 -14.61 -2.55 -44.95
CA LEU A 5 -15.10 -3.81 -44.38
C LEU A 5 -16.21 -4.42 -45.24
N GLN A 6 -15.91 -5.44 -46.04
CA GLN A 6 -16.91 -6.00 -46.95
C GLN A 6 -17.96 -6.84 -46.22
N GLN A 7 -19.22 -6.65 -46.60
CA GLN A 7 -20.31 -7.54 -46.23
C GLN A 7 -20.11 -8.90 -46.90
N SER A 8 -20.46 -9.97 -46.19
CA SER A 8 -20.59 -11.30 -46.81
C SER A 8 -22.03 -11.51 -47.26
N ASP A 9 -22.18 -11.97 -48.49
CA ASP A 9 -23.47 -12.43 -49.05
C ASP A 9 -23.68 -13.93 -48.84
N GLY A 10 -22.77 -14.57 -48.09
CA GLY A 10 -22.77 -16.01 -47.86
C GLY A 10 -23.83 -16.46 -46.86
N VAL A 11 -24.09 -17.77 -46.84
CA VAL A 11 -24.99 -18.37 -45.85
C VAL A 11 -24.30 -18.39 -44.50
N LEU A 12 -24.96 -17.83 -43.48
CA LEU A 12 -24.46 -17.84 -42.10
C LEU A 12 -24.18 -19.27 -41.64
N SER A 13 -23.01 -19.48 -41.04
CA SER A 13 -22.61 -20.77 -40.49
C SER A 13 -21.90 -20.59 -39.15
N PHE A 14 -22.18 -21.46 -38.19
CA PHE A 14 -21.47 -21.52 -36.92
C PHE A 14 -21.14 -22.96 -36.55
N ASP A 15 -20.15 -23.13 -35.68
CA ASP A 15 -19.85 -24.41 -35.03
C ASP A 15 -19.65 -24.19 -33.54
N ILE A 16 -20.26 -25.07 -32.74
CA ILE A 16 -20.02 -25.15 -31.30
C ILE A 16 -19.44 -26.53 -31.01
N SER A 17 -18.32 -26.54 -30.28
CA SER A 17 -17.72 -27.78 -29.78
C SER A 17 -17.49 -27.68 -28.28
N ILE A 18 -17.75 -28.78 -27.60
CA ILE A 18 -17.64 -28.93 -26.14
C ILE A 18 -16.67 -30.07 -25.87
N ASN A 19 -15.65 -29.83 -25.04
CA ASN A 19 -14.57 -30.77 -24.76
C ASN A 19 -13.96 -31.40 -26.03
N GLY A 20 -13.90 -30.62 -27.11
CA GLY A 20 -13.37 -31.04 -28.41
C GLY A 20 -14.34 -31.79 -29.33
N SER A 21 -15.54 -32.14 -28.85
CA SER A 21 -16.58 -32.80 -29.65
C SER A 21 -17.62 -31.79 -30.14
N LYS A 22 -18.07 -31.89 -31.39
CA LYS A 22 -19.14 -31.03 -31.91
C LYS A 22 -20.46 -31.34 -31.19
N ILE A 23 -21.25 -30.31 -30.89
CA ILE A 23 -22.61 -30.51 -30.37
C ILE A 23 -23.46 -31.29 -31.39
N LYS A 24 -24.45 -32.04 -30.90
CA LYS A 24 -25.32 -32.85 -31.76
C LYS A 24 -26.17 -31.94 -32.65
N ASP A 25 -26.44 -32.35 -33.89
CA ASP A 25 -27.25 -31.56 -34.83
C ASP A 25 -28.72 -31.38 -34.38
N VAL A 26 -29.18 -32.19 -33.42
CA VAL A 26 -30.51 -32.07 -32.79
C VAL A 26 -30.60 -30.93 -31.77
N VAL A 27 -29.47 -30.30 -31.40
CA VAL A 27 -29.43 -29.16 -30.48
C VAL A 27 -29.81 -27.90 -31.24
N GLU A 28 -31.00 -27.36 -30.98
CA GLU A 28 -31.48 -26.14 -31.63
C GLU A 28 -30.96 -24.89 -30.92
N VAL A 29 -29.92 -24.27 -31.48
CA VAL A 29 -29.36 -23.02 -30.97
C VAL A 29 -30.13 -21.83 -31.56
N SER A 30 -30.80 -21.05 -30.70
CA SER A 30 -31.61 -19.90 -31.11
C SER A 30 -30.86 -18.57 -31.06
N GLU A 31 -29.88 -18.44 -30.17
CA GLU A 31 -29.08 -17.21 -30.05
C GLU A 31 -27.63 -17.52 -29.65
N ILE A 32 -26.67 -16.82 -30.26
CA ILE A 32 -25.27 -16.78 -29.82
C ILE A 32 -24.88 -15.32 -29.66
N SER A 33 -24.47 -14.93 -28.46
CA SER A 33 -23.94 -13.59 -28.18
C SER A 33 -22.55 -13.68 -27.60
N ILE A 34 -21.55 -13.09 -28.26
CA ILE A 34 -20.14 -13.10 -27.82
C ILE A 34 -19.72 -11.67 -27.52
N HIS A 35 -19.29 -11.41 -26.29
CA HIS A 35 -18.84 -10.11 -25.82
C HIS A 35 -17.34 -10.13 -25.54
N THR A 36 -16.63 -9.20 -26.16
CA THR A 36 -15.22 -8.93 -25.91
C THR A 36 -15.07 -7.46 -25.57
N GLU A 37 -14.49 -7.12 -24.42
CA GLU A 37 -14.33 -5.74 -23.96
C GLU A 37 -12.99 -5.55 -23.26
N VAL A 38 -12.37 -4.39 -23.47
CA VAL A 38 -11.11 -4.06 -22.79
C VAL A 38 -11.30 -3.97 -21.28
N ASN A 39 -10.36 -4.55 -20.53
CA ASN A 39 -10.37 -4.63 -19.06
C ASN A 39 -11.59 -5.41 -18.51
N ARG A 40 -12.15 -6.30 -19.33
CA ARG A 40 -13.19 -7.27 -18.96
C ARG A 40 -12.85 -8.66 -19.47
N ILE A 41 -13.41 -9.66 -18.81
CA ILE A 41 -13.28 -11.06 -19.22
C ILE A 41 -14.36 -11.35 -20.25
N SER A 42 -13.92 -11.74 -21.44
CA SER A 42 -14.77 -12.09 -22.57
C SER A 42 -15.72 -13.21 -22.19
N SER A 43 -16.94 -13.11 -22.70
CA SER A 43 -18.01 -14.07 -22.45
C SER A 43 -18.74 -14.43 -23.72
N ALA A 44 -19.36 -15.60 -23.70
CA ALA A 44 -20.38 -15.96 -24.65
C ALA A 44 -21.65 -16.39 -23.92
N ILE A 45 -22.81 -16.08 -24.48
CA ILE A 45 -24.11 -16.57 -24.06
C ILE A 45 -24.69 -17.34 -25.24
N ILE A 46 -25.12 -18.57 -24.98
CA ILE A 46 -25.79 -19.42 -25.98
C ILE A 46 -27.18 -19.71 -25.45
N SER A 47 -28.21 -19.41 -26.25
CA SER A 47 -29.59 -19.83 -25.98
C SER A 47 -29.93 -21.02 -26.87
N ILE A 48 -30.45 -22.07 -26.24
CA ILE A 48 -30.83 -23.33 -26.86
C ILE A 48 -32.31 -23.55 -26.58
N GLU A 49 -33.10 -23.92 -27.59
CA GLU A 49 -34.46 -24.39 -27.35
C GLU A 49 -34.38 -25.79 -26.70
N ASP A 50 -34.91 -25.92 -25.49
CA ASP A 50 -34.83 -27.16 -24.72
C ASP A 50 -36.07 -27.31 -23.83
N GLY A 51 -36.70 -28.48 -23.91
CA GLY A 51 -38.00 -28.74 -23.31
C GLY A 51 -39.19 -28.35 -24.20
N GLY A 52 -40.38 -28.80 -23.81
CA GLY A 52 -41.62 -28.57 -24.55
C GLY A 52 -42.36 -27.31 -24.12
N ALA A 53 -43.48 -27.00 -24.77
CA ALA A 53 -44.39 -25.96 -24.32
C ALA A 53 -45.04 -26.37 -23.00
N ILE A 54 -44.53 -25.83 -21.88
CA ILE A 54 -44.99 -26.18 -20.52
C ILE A 54 -46.52 -26.02 -20.41
N GLY A 55 -47.19 -27.11 -20.02
CA GLY A 55 -48.65 -27.19 -19.90
C GLY A 55 -49.39 -27.68 -21.16
N ALA A 56 -48.72 -27.82 -22.30
CA ALA A 56 -49.29 -28.35 -23.55
C ALA A 56 -48.55 -29.61 -24.04
N VAL A 57 -47.21 -29.59 -24.02
CA VAL A 57 -46.35 -30.71 -24.43
C VAL A 57 -45.23 -30.85 -23.42
N ASN A 58 -45.19 -31.99 -22.71
CA ASN A 58 -44.19 -32.24 -21.67
C ASN A 58 -42.95 -32.94 -22.25
N ASN A 59 -42.19 -32.23 -23.10
CA ASN A 59 -40.89 -32.75 -23.55
C ASN A 59 -39.82 -32.50 -22.46
N PRO A 60 -38.95 -33.49 -22.19
CA PRO A 60 -37.87 -33.35 -21.21
C PRO A 60 -36.80 -32.35 -21.68
N PHE A 61 -36.13 -31.72 -20.72
CA PHE A 61 -35.01 -30.81 -20.96
C PHE A 61 -33.73 -31.59 -21.21
N THR A 62 -33.67 -32.26 -22.37
CA THR A 62 -32.67 -33.29 -22.66
C THR A 62 -31.26 -32.69 -22.79
N ASN A 63 -31.15 -31.45 -23.27
CA ASN A 63 -29.85 -30.77 -23.36
C ASN A 63 -29.38 -30.31 -21.97
N SER A 64 -30.30 -29.89 -21.12
CA SER A 64 -30.05 -29.52 -19.73
C SER A 64 -29.60 -30.71 -18.87
N GLU A 65 -30.27 -31.86 -19.01
CA GLU A 65 -29.94 -33.09 -18.28
C GLU A 65 -28.68 -33.78 -18.82
N GLY A 66 -28.24 -33.43 -20.03
CA GLY A 66 -27.09 -34.02 -20.70
C GLY A 66 -25.73 -33.59 -20.12
N ASN A 67 -24.67 -34.29 -20.56
CA ASN A 67 -23.31 -34.03 -20.10
C ASN A 67 -22.59 -32.89 -20.81
N ASP A 68 -23.14 -32.40 -21.92
CA ASP A 68 -22.49 -31.43 -22.80
C ASP A 68 -22.41 -30.05 -22.13
N PHE A 69 -23.50 -29.55 -21.56
CA PHE A 69 -23.57 -28.18 -21.04
C PHE A 69 -23.30 -28.06 -19.53
N ILE A 70 -22.53 -28.99 -18.96
CA ILE A 70 -22.13 -28.96 -17.56
C ILE A 70 -21.14 -27.81 -17.31
N PRO A 71 -21.36 -26.96 -16.28
CA PRO A 71 -20.37 -25.97 -15.88
C PRO A 71 -18.99 -26.58 -15.59
N GLY A 72 -17.95 -25.99 -16.19
CA GLY A 72 -16.57 -26.50 -16.17
C GLY A 72 -16.11 -27.11 -17.49
N ASN A 73 -17.03 -27.57 -18.35
CA ASN A 73 -16.68 -28.06 -19.68
C ASN A 73 -16.07 -26.94 -20.53
N GLU A 74 -15.06 -27.30 -21.34
CA GLU A 74 -14.45 -26.39 -22.30
C GLU A 74 -15.36 -26.22 -23.51
N ILE A 75 -15.44 -25.00 -24.04
CA ILE A 75 -16.27 -24.67 -25.19
C ILE A 75 -15.52 -23.82 -26.20
N LYS A 76 -15.75 -24.08 -27.49
CA LYS A 76 -15.30 -23.27 -28.62
C LYS A 76 -16.47 -22.93 -29.52
N ILE A 77 -16.56 -21.67 -29.92
CA ILE A 77 -17.59 -21.14 -30.81
C ILE A 77 -16.86 -20.52 -32.00
N SER A 78 -17.17 -21.02 -33.19
CA SER A 78 -16.65 -20.48 -34.45
C SER A 78 -17.78 -19.90 -35.28
N LEU A 79 -17.60 -18.71 -35.80
CA LEU A 79 -18.60 -17.97 -36.59
C LEU A 79 -18.05 -17.71 -38.00
N GLY A 80 -18.94 -17.62 -39.00
CA GLY A 80 -18.53 -17.33 -40.37
C GLY A 80 -19.65 -17.47 -41.38
N TYR A 81 -19.26 -17.51 -42.66
CA TYR A 81 -20.17 -17.61 -43.80
C TYR A 81 -19.69 -18.69 -44.78
N ASP A 82 -20.61 -19.31 -45.51
CA ASP A 82 -20.33 -20.32 -46.55
C ASP A 82 -19.41 -21.45 -46.06
N ASN A 83 -19.64 -21.93 -44.83
CA ASN A 83 -18.84 -22.94 -44.14
C ASN A 83 -17.37 -22.55 -43.83
N LYS A 84 -16.95 -21.31 -44.14
CA LYS A 84 -15.67 -20.74 -43.70
C LYS A 84 -15.86 -20.10 -42.33
N ARG A 85 -15.57 -20.87 -41.28
CA ARG A 85 -15.75 -20.50 -39.88
C ARG A 85 -14.41 -20.16 -39.24
N GLU A 86 -14.36 -19.06 -38.49
CA GLU A 86 -13.22 -18.64 -37.70
C GLU A 86 -13.56 -18.71 -36.20
N LEU A 87 -12.55 -19.01 -35.36
CA LEU A 87 -12.74 -19.11 -33.92
C LEU A 87 -13.06 -17.72 -33.32
N ALA A 88 -14.30 -17.53 -32.88
CA ALA A 88 -14.79 -16.29 -32.31
C ALA A 88 -14.68 -16.28 -30.77
N PHE A 89 -14.84 -17.44 -30.13
CA PHE A 89 -14.74 -17.56 -28.68
C PHE A 89 -14.21 -18.93 -28.26
N GLN A 90 -13.39 -18.95 -27.22
CA GLN A 90 -13.00 -20.16 -26.50
C GLN A 90 -12.95 -19.87 -25.00
N GLY A 91 -13.49 -20.78 -24.19
CA GLY A 91 -13.56 -20.61 -22.76
C GLY A 91 -14.08 -21.84 -22.03
N ILE A 92 -14.73 -21.61 -20.90
CA ILE A 92 -15.40 -22.62 -20.09
C ILE A 92 -16.85 -22.21 -19.83
N ILE A 93 -17.73 -23.19 -19.67
CA ILE A 93 -19.11 -22.97 -19.23
C ILE A 93 -19.09 -22.62 -17.73
N ILE A 94 -19.73 -21.50 -17.36
CA ILE A 94 -19.77 -21.03 -15.96
C ILE A 94 -21.15 -21.13 -15.33
N SER A 95 -22.22 -21.06 -16.14
CA SER A 95 -23.59 -21.06 -15.65
C SER A 95 -24.52 -21.72 -16.65
N HIS A 96 -25.53 -22.36 -16.08
CA HIS A 96 -26.56 -23.10 -16.75
C HIS A 96 -27.88 -22.56 -16.21
N ARG A 97 -28.72 -21.97 -17.06
CA ARG A 97 -29.97 -21.32 -16.65
C ARG A 97 -31.13 -21.81 -17.51
N LEU A 98 -32.17 -22.33 -16.86
CA LEU A 98 -33.44 -22.69 -17.50
C LEU A 98 -34.38 -21.49 -17.49
N ILE A 99 -35.00 -21.20 -18.64
CA ILE A 99 -35.93 -20.09 -18.83
C ILE A 99 -37.20 -20.64 -19.49
N VAL A 100 -38.34 -20.44 -18.85
CA VAL A 100 -39.66 -20.65 -19.47
C VAL A 100 -40.37 -19.31 -19.55
N LYS A 101 -40.60 -18.82 -20.75
CA LYS A 101 -41.25 -17.51 -20.96
C LYS A 101 -42.20 -17.57 -22.15
N ARG A 102 -43.46 -17.15 -21.93
CA ARG A 102 -44.49 -17.09 -22.98
C ARG A 102 -44.64 -18.41 -23.75
N GLY A 103 -44.51 -19.55 -23.06
CA GLY A 103 -44.66 -20.89 -23.66
C GLY A 103 -43.41 -21.42 -24.37
N LYS A 104 -42.31 -20.66 -24.45
CA LYS A 104 -41.01 -21.14 -24.94
C LYS A 104 -40.14 -21.58 -23.77
N SER A 105 -39.51 -22.74 -23.92
CA SER A 105 -38.61 -23.35 -22.96
C SER A 105 -37.19 -23.29 -23.53
N GLN A 106 -36.30 -22.61 -22.81
CA GLN A 106 -34.95 -22.30 -23.28
C GLN A 106 -33.93 -22.64 -22.22
N LEU A 107 -32.81 -23.21 -22.67
CA LEU A 107 -31.59 -23.39 -21.91
C LEU A 107 -30.60 -22.29 -22.30
N MET A 108 -30.22 -21.46 -21.34
CA MET A 108 -29.23 -20.41 -21.49
C MET A 108 -27.92 -20.81 -20.83
N ILE A 109 -26.86 -20.87 -21.63
CA ILE A 109 -25.52 -21.25 -21.21
C ILE A 109 -24.63 -20.01 -21.22
N THR A 110 -24.08 -19.65 -20.06
CA THR A 110 -23.10 -18.57 -19.94
C THR A 110 -21.70 -19.16 -19.91
N CYS A 111 -20.85 -18.66 -20.78
CA CYS A 111 -19.46 -19.05 -20.91
C CYS A 111 -18.56 -17.84 -20.62
N LYS A 112 -17.37 -18.10 -20.06
CA LYS A 112 -16.33 -17.09 -19.84
C LYS A 112 -14.98 -17.63 -20.31
N ASP A 113 -14.11 -16.74 -20.76
CA ASP A 113 -12.70 -17.06 -20.97
C ASP A 113 -12.09 -17.65 -19.68
N LYS A 114 -11.12 -18.57 -19.80
CA LYS A 114 -10.47 -19.21 -18.65
C LYS A 114 -9.83 -18.21 -17.66
N ALA A 115 -9.55 -16.98 -18.10
CA ALA A 115 -9.15 -15.89 -17.21
C ALA A 115 -10.13 -15.63 -16.06
N VAL A 116 -11.40 -16.09 -16.13
CA VAL A 116 -12.36 -16.02 -15.01
C VAL A 116 -11.86 -16.70 -13.73
N ASN A 117 -10.93 -17.65 -13.85
CA ASN A 117 -10.32 -18.27 -12.67
C ASN A 117 -9.50 -17.27 -11.84
N MET A 118 -8.99 -16.19 -12.44
CA MET A 118 -8.24 -15.13 -11.76
C MET A 118 -9.13 -14.22 -10.88
N THR A 119 -10.45 -14.30 -11.03
CA THR A 119 -11.40 -13.50 -10.23
C THR A 119 -11.84 -14.21 -8.95
N LYS A 120 -11.47 -15.50 -8.79
CA LYS A 120 -11.90 -16.30 -7.64
C LYS A 120 -10.93 -16.11 -6.48
N GLY A 121 -11.39 -15.43 -5.44
CA GLY A 121 -10.65 -15.25 -4.19
C GLY A 121 -9.99 -13.88 -4.07
N ARG A 122 -9.43 -13.64 -2.89
CA ARG A 122 -8.65 -12.45 -2.56
C ARG A 122 -7.25 -12.91 -2.16
N PHE A 123 -6.24 -12.22 -2.67
CA PHE A 123 -4.86 -12.62 -2.49
C PHE A 123 -4.03 -11.47 -1.93
N ASN A 124 -2.97 -11.85 -1.21
CA ASN A 124 -1.94 -10.96 -0.70
C ASN A 124 -0.60 -11.45 -1.25
N SER A 125 0.12 -10.58 -1.95
CA SER A 125 1.44 -10.89 -2.54
C SER A 125 2.34 -9.67 -2.52
N ILE A 126 3.63 -9.87 -2.25
CA ILE A 126 4.69 -8.87 -2.32
C ILE A 126 5.62 -9.22 -3.48
N PHE A 127 5.86 -8.26 -4.36
CA PHE A 127 6.83 -8.37 -5.45
C PHE A 127 7.92 -7.30 -5.24
N GLN A 128 9.10 -7.74 -4.82
CA GLN A 128 10.26 -6.88 -4.56
C GLN A 128 11.16 -6.80 -5.77
N ASP A 129 11.62 -5.60 -6.11
CA ASP A 129 12.52 -5.33 -7.25
C ASP A 129 12.00 -5.93 -8.58
N LYS A 130 10.69 -5.81 -8.80
CA LYS A 130 10.02 -6.33 -10.00
C LYS A 130 9.40 -5.22 -10.82
N LYS A 131 9.31 -5.43 -12.13
CA LYS A 131 8.46 -4.61 -12.99
C LYS A 131 7.00 -5.05 -12.84
N ASP A 132 6.06 -4.16 -13.17
CA ASP A 132 4.63 -4.53 -13.23
C ASP A 132 4.37 -5.75 -14.12
N SER A 133 5.02 -5.80 -15.28
CA SER A 133 4.95 -6.94 -16.21
C SER A 133 5.47 -8.24 -15.60
N ASP A 134 6.54 -8.22 -14.80
CA ASP A 134 7.07 -9.41 -14.14
C ASP A 134 6.10 -9.91 -13.06
N ALA A 135 5.53 -8.99 -12.26
CA ALA A 135 4.53 -9.31 -11.23
C ALA A 135 3.27 -9.91 -11.86
N ILE A 136 2.73 -9.28 -12.91
CA ILE A 136 1.56 -9.78 -13.65
C ILE A 136 1.85 -11.17 -14.23
N LYS A 137 3.01 -11.38 -14.85
CA LYS A 137 3.38 -12.69 -15.41
C LYS A 137 3.37 -13.78 -14.33
N SER A 138 3.97 -13.51 -13.17
CA SER A 138 4.01 -14.48 -12.06
C SER A 138 2.62 -14.84 -11.52
N ILE A 139 1.66 -13.91 -11.62
CA ILE A 139 0.26 -14.16 -11.27
C ILE A 139 -0.41 -15.04 -12.32
N VAL A 140 -0.27 -14.69 -13.60
CA VAL A 140 -0.92 -15.38 -14.72
C VAL A 140 -0.42 -16.83 -14.86
N ASP A 141 0.87 -17.07 -14.62
CA ASP A 141 1.49 -18.40 -14.70
C ASP A 141 0.82 -19.42 -13.75
N LYS A 142 0.23 -18.98 -12.63
CA LYS A 142 -0.52 -19.84 -11.69
C LYS A 142 -1.74 -20.53 -12.33
N TYR A 143 -2.29 -19.93 -13.39
CA TYR A 143 -3.55 -20.34 -14.01
C TYR A 143 -3.35 -21.10 -15.33
N GLY A 144 -2.11 -21.27 -15.80
CA GLY A 144 -1.81 -21.94 -17.06
C GLY A 144 -2.40 -21.25 -18.31
N LEU A 145 -2.63 -19.94 -18.24
CA LEU A 145 -3.15 -19.14 -19.34
C LEU A 145 -2.03 -18.79 -20.32
N LYS A 146 -2.36 -18.69 -21.61
CA LYS A 146 -1.43 -18.09 -22.58
C LYS A 146 -1.37 -16.58 -22.33
N LEU A 147 -0.17 -16.02 -22.30
CA LEU A 147 0.06 -14.59 -22.07
C LEU A 147 0.78 -13.96 -23.27
N THR A 148 0.20 -12.89 -23.81
CA THR A 148 0.84 -12.04 -24.82
C THR A 148 0.92 -10.62 -24.27
N MET A 149 2.10 -10.17 -23.86
CA MET A 149 2.23 -8.92 -23.11
C MET A 149 3.46 -8.11 -23.53
N ASP A 150 3.30 -6.78 -23.60
CA ASP A 150 4.44 -5.87 -23.73
C ASP A 150 5.12 -5.70 -22.37
N ALA A 151 6.46 -5.67 -22.35
CA ALA A 151 7.20 -5.45 -21.12
C ALA A 151 7.06 -4.00 -20.64
N THR A 152 6.81 -3.82 -19.35
CA THR A 152 6.95 -2.51 -18.70
C THR A 152 8.44 -2.20 -18.48
N THR A 153 8.77 -0.93 -18.30
CA THR A 153 10.18 -0.49 -18.23
C THR A 153 10.68 -0.30 -16.81
N GLN A 154 9.81 0.17 -15.92
CA GLN A 154 10.17 0.57 -14.57
C GLN A 154 10.23 -0.64 -13.61
N VAL A 155 11.36 -0.76 -12.91
CA VAL A 155 11.49 -1.67 -11.76
C VAL A 155 10.97 -0.95 -10.52
N MET A 156 10.07 -1.60 -9.80
CA MET A 156 9.47 -1.09 -8.58
C MET A 156 10.20 -1.70 -7.39
N PRO A 157 10.65 -0.89 -6.40
CA PRO A 157 11.27 -1.43 -5.19
C PRO A 157 10.33 -2.41 -4.47
N ILE A 158 9.04 -2.05 -4.46
CA ILE A 158 7.99 -2.91 -3.95
C ILE A 158 6.68 -2.68 -4.69
N LEU A 159 6.03 -3.78 -5.08
CA LEU A 159 4.62 -3.85 -5.45
C LEU A 159 3.93 -4.78 -4.47
N MET A 160 2.71 -4.41 -4.07
CA MET A 160 1.93 -5.17 -3.12
C MET A 160 0.52 -5.38 -3.67
N GLN A 161 0.18 -6.64 -3.92
CA GLN A 161 -1.19 -7.07 -4.07
C GLN A 161 -1.76 -7.20 -2.66
N TYR A 162 -2.83 -6.48 -2.37
CA TYR A 162 -3.42 -6.45 -1.04
C TYR A 162 -4.94 -6.64 -1.13
N ASN A 163 -5.39 -7.78 -0.63
CA ASN A 163 -6.79 -8.17 -0.45
C ASN A 163 -7.69 -7.86 -1.66
N CYS A 164 -7.20 -8.22 -2.85
CA CYS A 164 -7.90 -8.10 -4.13
C CYS A 164 -7.73 -9.36 -4.97
N SER A 165 -8.53 -9.52 -6.02
CA SER A 165 -8.38 -10.66 -6.94
C SER A 165 -7.12 -10.51 -7.81
N ASP A 166 -6.61 -11.62 -8.33
CA ASP A 166 -5.47 -11.63 -9.26
C ASP A 166 -5.81 -10.89 -10.57
N TRP A 167 -7.08 -10.96 -11.01
CA TRP A 167 -7.60 -10.20 -12.15
C TRP A 167 -7.57 -8.69 -11.89
N ASP A 168 -8.12 -8.25 -10.76
CA ASP A 168 -8.22 -6.81 -10.46
C ASP A 168 -6.85 -6.18 -10.31
N PHE A 169 -5.92 -6.85 -9.62
CA PHE A 169 -4.54 -6.40 -9.52
C PHE A 169 -3.92 -6.25 -10.92
N THR A 170 -4.08 -7.26 -11.77
CA THR A 170 -3.55 -7.25 -13.15
C THR A 170 -4.07 -6.06 -13.95
N VAL A 171 -5.38 -5.82 -13.95
CA VAL A 171 -5.99 -4.71 -14.70
C VAL A 171 -5.53 -3.36 -14.15
N ILE A 172 -5.51 -3.17 -12.84
CA ILE A 172 -5.09 -1.91 -12.21
C ILE A 172 -3.64 -1.58 -12.55
N ARG A 173 -2.75 -2.57 -12.48
CA ARG A 173 -1.33 -2.38 -12.80
C ARG A 173 -1.09 -2.18 -14.30
N ALA A 174 -1.87 -2.82 -15.17
CA ALA A 174 -1.85 -2.55 -16.60
C ALA A 174 -2.34 -1.12 -16.91
N GLU A 175 -3.47 -0.67 -16.35
CA GLU A 175 -3.99 0.68 -16.58
C GLU A 175 -3.03 1.77 -16.07
N MET A 176 -2.35 1.54 -14.94
CA MET A 176 -1.31 2.45 -14.43
C MET A 176 -0.17 2.66 -15.44
N ASN A 177 0.10 1.68 -16.29
CA ASN A 177 1.12 1.71 -17.33
C ASN A 177 0.57 2.09 -18.72
N ASP A 178 -0.66 2.61 -18.80
CA ASP A 178 -1.34 2.93 -20.07
C ASP A 178 -1.47 1.70 -21.01
N MET A 179 -1.70 0.54 -20.39
CA MET A 179 -1.95 -0.71 -21.06
C MET A 179 -3.41 -1.15 -20.90
N THR A 180 -3.90 -1.92 -21.86
CA THR A 180 -5.21 -2.57 -21.79
C THR A 180 -5.07 -4.07 -21.68
N VAL A 181 -6.00 -4.68 -20.97
CA VAL A 181 -6.09 -6.14 -20.77
C VAL A 181 -7.25 -6.66 -21.61
N LEU A 182 -6.99 -7.64 -22.46
CA LEU A 182 -7.96 -8.29 -23.31
C LEU A 182 -7.88 -9.80 -23.11
N THR A 183 -9.02 -10.49 -23.16
CA THR A 183 -9.06 -11.96 -23.15
C THR A 183 -9.61 -12.42 -24.50
N LYS A 184 -8.82 -13.17 -25.26
CA LYS A 184 -9.20 -13.66 -26.58
C LYS A 184 -8.81 -15.12 -26.72
N ASN A 185 -9.81 -16.01 -26.75
CA ASN A 185 -9.63 -17.44 -26.93
C ASN A 185 -8.64 -18.09 -25.94
N ASN A 186 -8.83 -17.85 -24.63
CA ASN A 186 -7.93 -18.26 -23.55
C ASN A 186 -6.51 -17.68 -23.61
N ASN A 187 -6.30 -16.61 -24.39
CA ASN A 187 -5.08 -15.82 -24.38
C ASN A 187 -5.34 -14.49 -23.69
N LEU A 188 -4.60 -14.22 -22.62
CA LEU A 188 -4.57 -12.93 -21.96
C LEU A 188 -3.60 -12.01 -22.71
N ILE A 189 -4.11 -10.93 -23.27
CA ILE A 189 -3.34 -9.98 -24.08
C ILE A 189 -3.24 -8.67 -23.31
N ILE A 190 -2.03 -8.22 -22.98
CA ILE A 190 -1.79 -7.01 -22.21
C ILE A 190 -0.82 -6.11 -22.98
N LYS A 191 -1.34 -5.09 -23.66
CA LYS A 191 -0.56 -4.26 -24.57
C LYS A 191 -0.72 -2.79 -24.29
N LYS A 192 0.30 -2.00 -24.65
CA LYS A 192 0.23 -0.55 -24.56
C LYS A 192 -0.77 -0.01 -25.60
N ASN A 193 -1.52 1.02 -25.23
CA ASN A 193 -2.40 1.69 -26.18
C ASN A 193 -1.56 2.53 -27.15
N ASN A 194 -1.60 2.20 -28.45
CA ASN A 194 -0.96 3.01 -29.49
C ASN A 194 -1.98 3.61 -30.44
N PHE A 195 -2.52 4.79 -30.08
CA PHE A 195 -3.52 5.48 -30.89
C PHE A 195 -3.01 5.96 -32.25
N GLY A 196 -1.69 5.93 -32.48
CA GLY A 196 -1.06 6.25 -33.76
C GLY A 196 -1.13 5.11 -34.78
N ASP A 197 -1.49 3.88 -34.37
CA ASP A 197 -1.47 2.72 -35.25
C ASP A 197 -2.31 2.94 -36.52
N THR A 198 -1.86 2.30 -37.61
CA THR A 198 -2.55 2.38 -38.89
C THR A 198 -3.77 1.44 -38.85
N PRO A 199 -5.00 1.97 -39.02
CA PRO A 199 -6.19 1.14 -39.02
C PRO A 199 -6.15 0.10 -40.14
N GLN A 200 -6.49 -1.14 -39.82
CA GLN A 200 -6.57 -2.22 -40.82
C GLN A 200 -7.88 -2.18 -41.59
N TYR A 201 -8.96 -1.74 -40.93
CA TYR A 201 -10.32 -1.74 -41.48
C TYR A 201 -10.96 -0.35 -41.47
N GLU A 202 -11.84 -0.12 -42.42
CA GLU A 202 -12.64 1.09 -42.56
C GLU A 202 -14.13 0.75 -42.57
N ILE A 203 -14.90 1.52 -41.79
CA ILE A 203 -16.37 1.55 -41.81
C ILE A 203 -16.79 2.84 -42.52
N ASN A 204 -17.34 2.70 -43.72
CA ASN A 204 -17.72 3.81 -44.57
C ASN A 204 -19.25 3.87 -44.73
N SER A 205 -19.83 5.08 -44.76
CA SER A 205 -21.29 5.27 -44.89
C SER A 205 -21.89 4.78 -46.21
N SER A 206 -21.07 4.57 -47.25
CA SER A 206 -21.50 3.95 -48.51
C SER A 206 -21.73 2.44 -48.39
N GLN A 207 -21.36 1.84 -47.25
CA GLN A 207 -21.58 0.43 -46.96
C GLN A 207 -22.88 0.23 -46.18
N TYR A 208 -23.31 -1.03 -46.09
CA TYR A 208 -24.41 -1.40 -45.23
C TYR A 208 -24.00 -1.31 -43.75
N VAL A 209 -24.39 -0.22 -43.10
CA VAL A 209 -24.28 0.02 -41.66
C VAL A 209 -25.70 0.02 -41.10
N VAL A 210 -25.96 -0.83 -40.13
CA VAL A 210 -27.31 -1.10 -39.61
C VAL A 210 -27.76 0.00 -38.65
N ASP A 211 -26.89 0.36 -37.71
CA ASP A 211 -27.16 1.39 -36.69
C ASP A 211 -25.85 2.14 -36.38
N ILE A 212 -25.97 3.43 -36.09
CA ILE A 212 -24.85 4.26 -35.65
C ILE A 212 -25.36 5.30 -34.66
N ASP A 213 -24.79 5.27 -33.46
CA ASP A 213 -25.10 6.20 -32.38
C ASP A 213 -23.78 6.61 -31.73
N LEU A 214 -23.34 7.84 -32.01
CA LEU A 214 -22.08 8.40 -31.52
C LEU A 214 -22.33 9.73 -30.85
N ASN A 215 -21.74 9.90 -29.67
CA ASN A 215 -21.73 11.12 -28.88
C ASN A 215 -20.33 11.75 -28.86
N LEU A 216 -20.27 13.09 -28.95
CA LEU A 216 -19.05 13.86 -28.78
C LEU A 216 -19.17 14.66 -27.48
N ASP A 217 -18.29 14.38 -26.53
CA ASP A 217 -18.31 14.96 -25.19
C ASP A 217 -16.98 15.67 -24.87
N SER A 218 -17.08 16.81 -24.19
CA SER A 218 -15.95 17.63 -23.74
C SER A 218 -15.80 17.65 -22.22
N GLU A 219 -16.80 17.19 -21.45
CA GLU A 219 -16.91 17.39 -20.00
C GLU A 219 -15.72 16.82 -19.22
N LYS A 220 -15.11 15.74 -19.71
CA LYS A 220 -14.03 15.01 -19.01
C LYS A 220 -12.64 15.26 -19.59
N ILE A 221 -12.46 16.27 -20.44
CA ILE A 221 -11.22 16.51 -21.17
C ILE A 221 -10.60 17.84 -20.75
N SER A 222 -9.38 17.78 -20.22
CA SER A 222 -8.52 18.95 -19.95
C SER A 222 -7.31 18.99 -20.91
N ASP A 223 -6.74 20.18 -21.14
CA ASP A 223 -5.54 20.35 -21.98
C ASP A 223 -4.28 19.75 -21.31
N SER A 224 -4.21 19.83 -19.99
CA SER A 224 -3.11 19.33 -19.17
C SER A 224 -3.59 18.55 -17.94
N TYR A 225 -2.81 17.53 -17.58
CA TYR A 225 -2.99 16.68 -16.42
C TYR A 225 -1.74 16.76 -15.55
N GLN A 226 -1.86 17.40 -14.39
CA GLN A 226 -0.79 17.51 -13.41
C GLN A 226 -0.99 16.46 -12.31
N VAL A 227 0.04 15.65 -12.11
CA VAL A 227 0.11 14.68 -11.01
C VAL A 227 1.25 15.08 -10.08
N THR A 228 0.96 15.11 -8.78
CA THR A 228 1.90 15.56 -7.76
C THR A 228 2.01 14.53 -6.64
N ALA A 229 3.24 14.23 -6.23
CA ALA A 229 3.54 13.34 -5.12
C ALA A 229 4.66 13.88 -4.23
N TRP A 230 4.80 13.33 -3.03
CA TRP A 230 5.88 13.70 -2.12
C TRP A 230 7.23 13.06 -2.51
N ASP A 231 8.33 13.77 -2.38
CA ASP A 231 9.68 13.21 -2.46
C ASP A 231 10.29 13.16 -1.06
N ASP A 232 10.46 11.95 -0.52
CA ASP A 232 10.99 11.78 0.83
C ASP A 232 12.49 12.08 0.95
N LYS A 233 13.24 12.04 -0.16
CA LYS A 233 14.68 12.32 -0.18
C LYS A 233 14.96 13.82 -0.22
N THR A 234 14.18 14.58 -0.99
CA THR A 234 14.37 16.04 -1.13
C THR A 234 13.43 16.86 -0.24
N GLN A 235 12.45 16.21 0.40
CA GLN A 235 11.41 16.82 1.23
C GLN A 235 10.62 17.91 0.50
N LYS A 236 10.28 17.66 -0.77
CA LYS A 236 9.54 18.56 -1.66
C LYS A 236 8.57 17.79 -2.53
N GLU A 237 7.66 18.50 -3.18
CA GLU A 237 6.74 17.92 -4.14
C GLU A 237 7.46 17.58 -5.47
N ASN A 238 7.32 16.32 -5.90
CA ASN A 238 7.56 15.92 -7.28
C ASN A 238 6.26 16.12 -8.07
N ALA A 239 6.28 17.04 -9.04
CA ALA A 239 5.15 17.26 -9.94
C ALA A 239 5.54 16.95 -11.39
N VAL A 240 4.63 16.30 -12.12
CA VAL A 240 4.75 16.06 -13.57
C VAL A 240 3.46 16.54 -14.22
N SER A 241 3.58 17.37 -15.26
CA SER A 241 2.46 17.82 -16.08
C SER A 241 2.51 17.15 -17.45
N ILE A 242 1.40 16.56 -17.86
CA ILE A 242 1.22 15.89 -19.15
C ILE A 242 0.21 16.69 -19.96
N THR A 243 0.65 17.26 -21.09
CA THR A 243 -0.25 17.85 -22.07
C THR A 243 -0.91 16.75 -22.90
N ILE A 244 -2.20 16.90 -23.18
CA ILE A 244 -2.95 15.94 -23.99
C ILE A 244 -2.37 15.86 -25.41
N ASN A 245 -2.26 14.63 -25.94
CA ASN A 245 -1.81 14.39 -27.31
C ASN A 245 -2.80 13.50 -28.06
N ASP A 246 -3.66 14.10 -28.88
CA ASP A 246 -4.75 13.43 -29.61
C ASP A 246 -4.26 12.70 -30.87
N ASN A 247 -3.38 11.71 -30.70
CA ASN A 247 -2.89 10.87 -31.80
C ASN A 247 -3.98 9.99 -32.43
N LEU A 248 -5.08 9.75 -31.70
CA LEU A 248 -6.26 9.07 -32.26
C LEU A 248 -6.90 9.95 -33.33
N SER A 249 -6.96 11.27 -33.10
CA SER A 249 -7.40 12.26 -34.08
C SER A 249 -8.79 11.94 -34.65
N GLN A 250 -9.70 11.45 -33.81
CA GLN A 250 -11.08 11.17 -34.19
C GLN A 250 -11.86 12.48 -34.34
N GLY A 251 -12.48 12.70 -35.50
CA GLY A 251 -13.23 13.91 -35.80
C GLY A 251 -12.35 15.12 -36.16
N ASN A 252 -13.00 16.16 -36.68
CA ASN A 252 -12.36 17.41 -37.08
C ASN A 252 -12.12 18.42 -35.94
N LEU A 253 -12.44 18.07 -34.69
CA LEU A 253 -12.12 18.86 -33.50
C LEU A 253 -11.10 18.09 -32.68
N SER A 254 -9.94 18.67 -32.37
CA SER A 254 -8.95 18.02 -31.50
C SER A 254 -9.42 18.01 -30.04
N ALA A 255 -8.95 17.04 -29.24
CA ALA A 255 -9.18 17.01 -27.80
C ALA A 255 -8.78 18.34 -27.11
N LYS A 256 -7.66 18.95 -27.54
CA LYS A 256 -7.20 20.26 -27.09
C LYS A 256 -8.17 21.40 -27.40
N LYS A 257 -8.88 21.34 -28.53
CA LYS A 257 -9.84 22.40 -28.90
C LYS A 257 -11.09 22.31 -28.03
N ILE A 258 -11.58 21.09 -27.78
CA ILE A 258 -12.82 20.89 -27.02
C ILE A 258 -12.59 20.99 -25.50
N SER A 259 -11.38 20.79 -24.99
CA SER A 259 -11.09 21.02 -23.57
C SER A 259 -11.35 22.45 -23.12
N GLY A 260 -11.31 23.42 -24.06
CA GLY A 260 -11.69 24.82 -23.79
C GLY A 260 -13.20 25.07 -23.71
N ALA A 261 -14.05 24.08 -24.02
CA ALA A 261 -15.50 24.25 -23.95
C ALA A 261 -16.02 24.27 -22.50
N VAL A 262 -15.35 23.53 -21.61
CA VAL A 262 -15.60 23.51 -20.17
C VAL A 262 -14.24 23.63 -19.47
N ASP A 263 -13.67 24.83 -19.51
CA ASP A 263 -12.31 25.08 -19.02
C ASP A 263 -12.29 25.40 -17.52
N ASN A 264 -11.75 24.47 -16.73
CA ASN A 264 -11.37 24.68 -15.32
C ASN A 264 -9.84 24.75 -15.14
N GLY A 265 -9.09 24.88 -16.23
CA GLY A 265 -7.63 24.85 -16.26
C GLY A 265 -7.05 23.43 -16.27
N THR A 266 -5.94 23.26 -15.54
CA THR A 266 -5.22 21.97 -15.45
C THR A 266 -5.98 20.99 -14.56
N PHE A 267 -6.14 19.74 -15.00
CA PHE A 267 -6.64 18.66 -14.16
C PHE A 267 -5.57 18.24 -13.16
N ASN A 268 -5.83 18.41 -11.88
CA ASN A 268 -4.86 18.11 -10.82
C ASN A 268 -5.19 16.80 -10.09
N GLN A 269 -4.16 16.00 -9.82
CA GLN A 269 -4.21 14.81 -8.98
C GLN A 269 -3.04 14.78 -8.00
N TYR A 270 -3.30 14.33 -6.78
CA TYR A 270 -2.35 14.39 -5.68
C TYR A 270 -2.21 13.02 -5.01
N SER A 271 -0.99 12.69 -4.61
CA SER A 271 -0.69 11.55 -3.75
C SER A 271 0.23 12.02 -2.62
N SER A 272 -0.10 11.68 -1.37
CA SER A 272 0.82 11.92 -0.24
C SER A 272 1.93 10.88 -0.15
N ALA A 273 1.82 9.76 -0.90
CA ALA A 273 2.85 8.73 -0.98
C ALA A 273 4.01 9.15 -1.88
N SER A 274 5.19 8.55 -1.67
CA SER A 274 6.39 8.93 -2.42
C SER A 274 6.49 8.19 -3.74
N LEU A 275 6.21 8.89 -4.84
CA LEU A 275 6.22 8.33 -6.19
C LEU A 275 7.38 8.90 -7.01
N SER A 276 8.03 8.04 -7.78
CA SER A 276 9.06 8.47 -8.71
C SER A 276 8.49 9.30 -9.87
N LYS A 277 9.31 10.15 -10.49
CA LYS A 277 8.91 10.93 -11.67
C LYS A 277 8.44 10.06 -12.84
N ASN A 278 8.99 8.86 -12.99
CA ASN A 278 8.58 7.91 -14.03
C ASN A 278 7.17 7.33 -13.75
N GLU A 279 6.87 6.97 -12.50
CA GLU A 279 5.52 6.53 -12.11
C GLU A 279 4.49 7.64 -12.34
N LEU A 280 4.82 8.87 -11.94
CA LEU A 280 3.97 10.03 -12.17
C LEU A 280 3.73 10.25 -13.66
N LYS A 281 4.77 10.15 -14.49
CA LYS A 281 4.61 10.27 -15.95
C LYS A 281 3.66 9.21 -16.51
N SER A 282 3.80 7.94 -16.12
CA SER A 282 2.90 6.87 -16.55
C SER A 282 1.45 7.11 -16.09
N TRP A 283 1.26 7.54 -14.84
CA TRP A 283 -0.06 7.87 -14.30
C TRP A 283 -0.73 9.02 -15.05
N GLY A 284 -0.01 10.13 -15.24
CA GLY A 284 -0.49 11.30 -15.98
C GLY A 284 -0.80 10.98 -17.44
N SER A 285 0.03 10.17 -18.11
CA SER A 285 -0.23 9.70 -19.48
C SER A 285 -1.48 8.82 -19.56
N SER A 286 -1.68 7.92 -18.60
CA SER A 286 -2.89 7.08 -18.55
C SER A 286 -4.16 7.91 -18.33
N LEU A 287 -4.11 8.93 -17.46
CA LEU A 287 -5.21 9.89 -17.27
C LEU A 287 -5.55 10.62 -18.58
N ALA A 288 -4.54 11.20 -19.24
CA ALA A 288 -4.72 11.92 -20.50
C ALA A 288 -5.28 11.03 -21.61
N ASN A 289 -4.76 9.81 -21.77
CA ASN A 289 -5.19 8.86 -22.79
C ASN A 289 -6.62 8.36 -22.56
N LYS A 290 -7.01 8.10 -21.31
CA LYS A 290 -8.41 7.79 -20.96
C LYS A 290 -9.36 8.93 -21.30
N ALA A 291 -8.94 10.18 -21.10
CA ALA A 291 -9.74 11.33 -21.48
C ALA A 291 -9.91 11.45 -23.00
N ILE A 292 -8.86 11.17 -23.79
CA ILE A 292 -8.95 11.11 -25.26
C ILE A 292 -10.01 10.08 -25.70
N LEU A 293 -10.02 8.89 -25.09
CA LEU A 293 -11.02 7.86 -25.41
C LEU A 293 -12.45 8.27 -25.04
N SER A 294 -12.62 9.19 -24.08
CA SER A 294 -13.95 9.67 -23.67
C SER A 294 -14.55 10.70 -24.61
N LYS A 295 -13.74 11.27 -25.51
CA LYS A 295 -14.14 12.31 -26.46
C LYS A 295 -15.27 11.90 -27.37
N VAL A 296 -15.12 10.78 -28.08
CA VAL A 296 -16.18 10.22 -28.92
C VAL A 296 -16.52 8.85 -28.38
N GLN A 297 -17.75 8.66 -27.96
CA GLN A 297 -18.23 7.40 -27.41
C GLN A 297 -19.52 6.98 -28.12
N GLY A 298 -19.75 5.69 -28.27
CA GLY A 298 -21.01 5.20 -28.83
C GLY A 298 -20.88 3.81 -29.43
N LYS A 299 -21.77 3.48 -30.36
CA LYS A 299 -21.82 2.17 -31.02
C LYS A 299 -22.07 2.30 -32.52
N ILE A 300 -21.58 1.31 -33.25
CA ILE A 300 -21.82 1.11 -34.70
C ILE A 300 -22.17 -0.35 -34.90
N VAL A 301 -23.28 -0.64 -35.58
CA VAL A 301 -23.72 -2.01 -35.87
C VAL A 301 -23.48 -2.29 -37.35
N VAL A 302 -22.72 -3.33 -37.63
CA VAL A 302 -22.35 -3.77 -38.98
C VAL A 302 -22.73 -5.24 -39.19
N PRO A 303 -22.80 -5.73 -40.43
CA PRO A 303 -22.88 -7.16 -40.71
C PRO A 303 -21.79 -7.96 -40.00
N GLY A 304 -22.13 -9.19 -39.64
CA GLY A 304 -21.28 -10.12 -38.94
C GLY A 304 -19.85 -10.21 -39.50
N THR A 305 -18.87 -10.09 -38.61
CA THR A 305 -17.45 -10.28 -38.94
C THR A 305 -16.66 -10.67 -37.69
N THR A 306 -15.71 -11.60 -37.84
CA THR A 306 -14.72 -12.00 -36.82
C THR A 306 -13.41 -11.23 -36.92
N SER A 307 -13.27 -10.38 -37.95
CA SER A 307 -12.03 -9.68 -38.26
C SER A 307 -11.68 -8.53 -37.30
N LEU A 308 -12.66 -8.07 -36.51
CA LEU A 308 -12.53 -6.96 -35.56
C LEU A 308 -12.62 -7.46 -34.12
N THR A 309 -11.82 -6.89 -33.24
CA THR A 309 -11.86 -7.16 -31.79
C THR A 309 -11.70 -5.88 -30.99
N ALA A 310 -12.09 -5.91 -29.71
CA ALA A 310 -11.78 -4.81 -28.80
C ALA A 310 -10.26 -4.60 -28.70
N GLY A 311 -9.85 -3.34 -28.61
CA GLY A 311 -8.45 -2.92 -28.69
C GLY A 311 -8.02 -2.48 -30.09
N ASP A 312 -8.75 -2.84 -31.15
CA ASP A 312 -8.43 -2.43 -32.51
C ASP A 312 -8.72 -0.94 -32.76
N ILE A 313 -8.02 -0.37 -33.75
CA ILE A 313 -8.31 0.94 -34.29
C ILE A 313 -8.86 0.77 -35.71
N ILE A 314 -10.01 1.37 -35.97
CA ILE A 314 -10.68 1.39 -37.27
C ILE A 314 -10.73 2.83 -37.82
N THR A 315 -10.95 2.97 -39.12
CA THR A 315 -11.31 4.26 -39.73
C THR A 315 -12.82 4.36 -39.87
N ILE A 316 -13.42 5.48 -39.47
CA ILE A 316 -14.83 5.82 -39.72
C ILE A 316 -14.86 6.92 -40.79
N SER A 317 -15.67 6.76 -41.83
CA SER A 317 -15.73 7.74 -42.93
C SER A 317 -17.11 7.85 -43.57
N GLY A 318 -17.34 8.95 -44.29
CA GLY A 318 -18.59 9.18 -45.03
C GLY A 318 -19.80 9.57 -44.17
N PHE A 319 -19.68 9.60 -42.85
CA PHE A 319 -20.68 10.18 -41.95
C PHE A 319 -20.37 11.68 -41.75
N SER A 320 -20.42 12.18 -40.52
CA SER A 320 -20.11 13.57 -40.20
C SER A 320 -18.61 13.78 -39.96
N ALA A 321 -18.07 14.91 -40.44
CA ALA A 321 -16.70 15.34 -40.15
C ALA A 321 -16.40 15.45 -38.63
N ARG A 322 -17.43 15.56 -37.78
CA ARG A 322 -17.28 15.56 -36.31
C ARG A 322 -16.91 14.19 -35.74
N PHE A 323 -17.25 13.10 -36.44
CA PHE A 323 -17.11 11.72 -35.96
C PHE A 323 -16.21 10.84 -36.84
N ASN A 324 -16.01 11.22 -38.11
CA ASN A 324 -15.09 10.56 -39.04
C ASN A 324 -13.63 10.63 -38.54
N GLY A 325 -12.79 9.69 -38.93
CA GLY A 325 -11.38 9.59 -38.51
C GLY A 325 -11.07 8.23 -37.87
N LYS A 326 -9.93 8.11 -37.19
CA LYS A 326 -9.62 6.87 -36.49
C LYS A 326 -10.48 6.74 -35.24
N ALA A 327 -10.93 5.53 -34.93
CA ALA A 327 -11.77 5.23 -33.78
C ALA A 327 -11.23 4.00 -33.06
N TYR A 328 -11.13 4.07 -31.74
CA TYR A 328 -10.69 2.97 -30.90
C TYR A 328 -11.90 2.12 -30.47
N LEU A 329 -11.82 0.81 -30.66
CA LEU A 329 -12.86 -0.13 -30.27
C LEU A 329 -12.68 -0.57 -28.81
N SER A 330 -13.58 -0.19 -27.92
CA SER A 330 -13.53 -0.61 -26.51
C SER A 330 -14.25 -1.92 -26.23
N GLN A 331 -15.28 -2.23 -27.02
CA GLN A 331 -16.04 -3.47 -26.93
C GLN A 331 -16.52 -3.89 -28.32
N VAL A 332 -16.54 -5.21 -28.55
CA VAL A 332 -17.09 -5.85 -29.74
C VAL A 332 -18.06 -6.92 -29.26
N ILE A 333 -19.29 -6.87 -29.79
CA ILE A 333 -20.35 -7.82 -29.50
C ILE A 333 -20.78 -8.47 -30.81
N HIS A 334 -20.67 -9.79 -30.92
CA HIS A 334 -21.27 -10.55 -32.01
C HIS A 334 -22.60 -11.10 -31.54
N GLU A 335 -23.67 -10.87 -32.28
CA GLU A 335 -25.00 -11.41 -32.00
C GLU A 335 -25.50 -12.17 -33.22
N ILE A 336 -25.77 -13.46 -33.05
CA ILE A 336 -26.45 -14.31 -34.01
C ILE A 336 -27.83 -14.61 -33.47
N LYS A 337 -28.85 -14.20 -34.22
CA LYS A 337 -30.25 -14.34 -33.83
C LYS A 337 -31.17 -14.26 -35.04
N ASP A 338 -32.22 -15.07 -35.04
CA ASP A 338 -33.27 -15.07 -36.07
C ASP A 338 -32.71 -15.17 -37.51
N GLY A 339 -31.62 -15.93 -37.69
CA GLY A 339 -30.96 -16.12 -38.98
C GLY A 339 -30.05 -14.97 -39.44
N SER A 340 -29.87 -13.94 -38.61
CA SER A 340 -28.97 -12.81 -38.87
C SER A 340 -27.74 -12.87 -37.98
N TRP A 341 -26.61 -12.34 -38.46
CA TRP A 341 -25.41 -12.09 -37.66
C TRP A 341 -25.04 -10.62 -37.76
N LEU A 342 -25.06 -9.94 -36.61
CA LEU A 342 -24.65 -8.55 -36.46
C LEU A 342 -23.44 -8.45 -35.54
N THR A 343 -22.56 -7.50 -35.84
CA THR A 343 -21.44 -7.13 -34.96
C THR A 343 -21.65 -5.69 -34.49
N THR A 344 -21.81 -5.49 -33.18
CA THR A 344 -21.83 -4.17 -32.55
C THR A 344 -20.42 -3.78 -32.11
N LEU A 345 -19.95 -2.65 -32.60
CA LEU A 345 -18.65 -2.06 -32.33
C LEU A 345 -18.83 -0.85 -31.42
N HIS A 346 -18.38 -0.92 -30.18
CA HIS A 346 -18.38 0.22 -29.27
C HIS A 346 -17.12 1.04 -29.47
N VAL A 347 -17.30 2.32 -29.77
CA VAL A 347 -16.24 3.29 -30.03
C VAL A 347 -15.97 4.11 -28.77
N GLY A 348 -14.71 4.38 -28.48
CA GLY A 348 -14.28 5.17 -27.33
C GLY A 348 -14.57 4.48 -26.00
N ARG A 349 -14.28 5.15 -24.89
CA ARG A 349 -14.45 4.60 -23.55
C ARG A 349 -14.57 5.71 -22.50
N ALA A 350 -15.46 5.52 -21.53
CA ALA A 350 -15.53 6.40 -20.36
C ALA A 350 -14.19 6.44 -19.60
N PRO A 351 -13.78 7.59 -19.04
CA PRO A 351 -12.47 7.75 -18.41
C PRO A 351 -12.41 7.15 -16.99
N LYS A 352 -13.31 6.21 -16.67
CA LYS A 352 -13.40 5.55 -15.37
C LYS A 352 -12.25 4.55 -15.21
N TRP A 353 -11.58 4.62 -14.07
CA TRP A 353 -10.56 3.65 -13.69
C TRP A 353 -11.18 2.33 -13.26
N HIS A 354 -10.50 1.21 -13.53
CA HIS A 354 -10.90 -0.08 -13.00
C HIS A 354 -10.96 -0.01 -11.48
N SER A 355 -10.01 0.69 -10.84
CA SER A 355 -9.91 0.93 -9.39
C SER A 355 -11.16 1.55 -8.73
N TYR A 356 -12.11 2.08 -9.50
CA TYR A 356 -13.36 2.66 -8.98
C TYR A 356 -14.53 1.66 -8.89
N LEU A 357 -14.32 0.40 -9.27
CA LEU A 357 -15.31 -0.65 -9.06
C LEU A 357 -15.42 -0.96 -7.56
N PRO A 358 -16.65 -1.08 -7.01
CA PRO A 358 -16.86 -1.23 -5.58
C PRO A 358 -16.31 -2.55 -5.00
N ASP A 359 -16.17 -3.58 -5.84
CA ASP A 359 -15.78 -4.95 -5.48
C ASP A 359 -14.26 -5.16 -5.34
N ILE A 360 -13.41 -4.28 -5.85
CA ILE A 360 -11.97 -4.57 -6.01
C ILE A 360 -11.27 -4.95 -4.71
N ARG A 361 -11.50 -4.13 -3.69
CA ARG A 361 -11.00 -4.39 -2.35
C ARG A 361 -12.06 -5.18 -1.61
N ASP A 362 -11.61 -6.09 -0.75
CA ASP A 362 -12.50 -6.71 0.20
C ASP A 362 -13.33 -5.66 0.94
N THR A 363 -14.57 -6.06 1.23
CA THR A 363 -15.46 -5.26 2.06
C THR A 363 -14.75 -4.94 3.36
N MET A 364 -14.71 -3.66 3.72
CA MET A 364 -14.04 -3.22 4.94
C MET A 364 -14.67 -3.95 6.16
N ALA A 365 -13.85 -4.22 7.18
CA ALA A 365 -14.19 -5.13 8.29
C ALA A 365 -14.71 -6.52 7.84
N SER A 366 -14.25 -7.00 6.67
CA SER A 366 -14.65 -8.28 6.07
C SER A 366 -16.16 -8.44 5.90
N GLY A 367 -16.90 -7.31 5.78
CA GLY A 367 -18.35 -7.31 5.67
C GLY A 367 -19.09 -7.72 6.94
N LEU A 368 -18.39 -7.89 8.07
CA LEU A 368 -18.97 -8.34 9.34
C LEU A 368 -19.73 -7.22 10.05
N ILE A 369 -19.24 -5.99 9.95
CA ILE A 369 -19.78 -4.79 10.62
C ILE A 369 -19.52 -3.53 9.76
N PRO A 370 -20.26 -2.43 9.96
CA PRO A 370 -19.92 -1.14 9.37
C PRO A 370 -18.50 -0.74 9.79
N ALA A 371 -17.62 -0.59 8.80
CA ALA A 371 -16.19 -0.44 9.04
C ALA A 371 -15.74 1.02 8.94
N THR A 372 -14.74 1.37 9.74
CA THR A 372 -13.90 2.54 9.54
C THR A 372 -12.60 2.10 8.82
N SER A 373 -11.99 2.97 8.02
CA SER A 373 -10.65 2.70 7.46
C SER A 373 -9.62 2.74 8.60
N GLY A 374 -8.87 1.66 8.80
CA GLY A 374 -8.07 1.50 10.02
C GLY A 374 -6.65 0.97 9.81
N PRO A 375 -5.77 1.20 10.80
CA PRO A 375 -4.44 0.63 10.82
C PRO A 375 -4.48 -0.90 10.96
N GLN A 376 -3.36 -1.54 10.63
CA GLN A 376 -3.14 -2.98 10.79
C GLN A 376 -2.16 -3.27 11.93
N ILE A 377 -2.14 -4.53 12.36
CA ILE A 377 -1.10 -5.03 13.26
C ILE A 377 0.06 -5.58 12.43
N GLY A 378 1.28 -5.29 12.85
CA GLY A 378 2.52 -5.86 12.32
C GLY A 378 3.32 -6.49 13.44
N LYS A 379 4.16 -7.47 13.08
CA LYS A 379 5.14 -8.07 13.97
C LYS A 379 6.55 -7.71 13.50
N VAL A 380 7.37 -7.15 14.37
CA VAL A 380 8.74 -6.75 14.03
C VAL A 380 9.59 -7.98 13.72
N LYS A 381 10.31 -7.94 12.59
CA LYS A 381 11.22 -8.99 12.13
C LYS A 381 12.68 -8.57 12.19
N LYS A 382 12.99 -7.33 11.82
CA LYS A 382 14.35 -6.80 11.75
C LYS A 382 14.31 -5.27 11.91
N ILE A 383 15.33 -4.70 12.55
CA ILE A 383 15.41 -3.26 12.85
C ILE A 383 16.66 -2.58 12.26
N ASP A 384 17.55 -3.36 11.67
CA ASP A 384 18.87 -2.97 11.17
C ASP A 384 19.05 -3.36 9.68
N GLU A 385 20.09 -2.83 9.04
CA GLU A 385 20.43 -3.11 7.62
C GLU A 385 19.27 -2.84 6.64
N ASP A 386 18.57 -1.71 6.81
CA ASP A 386 17.60 -1.22 5.82
C ASP A 386 18.28 -1.05 4.45
N PRO A 387 17.85 -1.75 3.38
CA PRO A 387 18.48 -1.70 2.07
C PRO A 387 18.55 -0.30 1.44
N GLU A 388 17.66 0.60 1.83
CA GLU A 388 17.64 1.98 1.34
C GLU A 388 18.21 2.99 2.35
N GLY A 389 18.65 2.54 3.54
CA GLY A 389 19.20 3.42 4.57
C GLY A 389 18.20 4.46 5.11
N LYS A 390 16.89 4.15 5.08
CA LYS A 390 15.79 5.06 5.45
C LYS A 390 15.30 4.87 6.89
N TYR A 391 16.09 4.20 7.74
CA TYR A 391 15.77 3.91 9.13
C TYR A 391 14.41 3.18 9.29
N ARG A 392 14.08 2.31 8.34
CA ARG A 392 12.85 1.52 8.36
C ARG A 392 13.02 0.29 9.25
N VAL A 393 11.91 -0.25 9.71
CA VAL A 393 11.80 -1.52 10.44
C VAL A 393 11.10 -2.53 9.55
N LEU A 394 11.66 -3.72 9.41
CA LEU A 394 11.03 -4.82 8.68
C LEU A 394 9.93 -5.42 9.56
N VAL A 395 8.70 -5.38 9.05
CA VAL A 395 7.52 -5.89 9.75
C VAL A 395 6.84 -6.97 8.93
N TYR A 396 6.39 -8.02 9.60
CA TYR A 396 5.50 -9.02 9.02
C TYR A 396 4.05 -8.67 9.35
N LEU A 397 3.21 -8.54 8.32
CA LEU A 397 1.78 -8.32 8.49
C LEU A 397 1.06 -9.67 8.56
N PRO A 398 0.28 -9.96 9.62
CA PRO A 398 -0.46 -11.22 9.75
C PRO A 398 -1.43 -11.51 8.60
N THR A 399 -1.87 -10.48 7.86
CA THR A 399 -2.68 -10.60 6.64
C THR A 399 -2.01 -11.39 5.52
N PHE A 400 -0.69 -11.60 5.59
CA PHE A 400 0.08 -12.44 4.66
C PHE A 400 0.22 -13.89 5.11
N SER A 401 -0.39 -14.27 6.23
CA SER A 401 -0.36 -15.66 6.72
C SER A 401 -0.94 -16.62 5.69
N GLY A 402 -0.27 -17.76 5.49
CA GLY A 402 -0.68 -18.78 4.52
C GLY A 402 -0.30 -18.50 3.06
N THR A 403 0.25 -17.32 2.74
CA THR A 403 0.69 -16.98 1.36
C THR A 403 2.03 -17.62 0.96
N GLY A 404 2.77 -18.18 1.94
CA GLY A 404 4.16 -18.60 1.78
C GLY A 404 5.18 -17.44 1.78
N GLN A 405 4.72 -16.19 1.82
CA GLN A 405 5.59 -15.01 1.84
C GLN A 405 5.79 -14.51 3.27
N THR A 406 6.92 -14.89 3.87
CA THR A 406 7.24 -14.58 5.28
C THR A 406 8.25 -13.46 5.48
N THR A 407 8.76 -12.88 4.39
CA THR A 407 9.85 -11.88 4.40
C THR A 407 9.45 -10.58 5.10
N GLY A 408 8.18 -10.17 4.99
CA GLY A 408 7.68 -8.91 5.52
C GLY A 408 7.93 -7.72 4.58
N ILE A 409 7.65 -6.51 5.11
CA ILE A 409 7.76 -5.23 4.40
C ILE A 409 8.49 -4.21 5.28
N TRP A 410 9.35 -3.38 4.67
CA TRP A 410 10.03 -2.29 5.36
C TRP A 410 9.08 -1.12 5.60
N ALA A 411 8.83 -0.79 6.87
CA ALA A 411 7.96 0.30 7.30
C ALA A 411 8.76 1.42 7.97
N ARG A 412 8.44 2.67 7.64
CA ARG A 412 9.01 3.83 8.36
C ARG A 412 8.50 3.84 9.79
N LEU A 413 9.31 4.29 10.74
CA LEU A 413 8.89 4.46 12.13
C LEU A 413 8.55 5.93 12.42
N SER A 414 7.38 6.18 13.01
CA SER A 414 6.99 7.49 13.51
C SER A 414 7.56 7.68 14.93
N PHE A 415 8.36 8.73 15.11
CA PHE A 415 8.88 9.14 16.41
C PHE A 415 8.13 10.37 16.93
N PRO A 416 7.96 10.53 18.26
CA PRO A 416 7.34 11.73 18.84
C PRO A 416 8.03 13.05 18.47
N TYR A 417 9.37 13.02 18.35
CA TYR A 417 10.17 14.14 17.85
C TYR A 417 11.41 13.59 17.14
N ALA A 418 11.64 14.05 15.91
CA ALA A 418 12.78 13.67 15.08
C ALA A 418 13.24 14.87 14.25
N THR A 419 14.49 15.26 14.41
CA THR A 419 15.18 16.29 13.62
C THR A 419 16.62 15.86 13.36
N ALA A 420 17.39 16.67 12.63
CA ALA A 420 18.82 16.43 12.46
C ALA A 420 19.53 16.37 13.82
N ASP A 421 20.22 15.26 14.09
CA ASP A 421 21.03 14.99 15.28
C ASP A 421 20.33 15.09 16.65
N ALA A 422 18.99 15.17 16.69
CA ALA A 422 18.22 15.20 17.93
C ALA A 422 16.83 14.58 17.77
N GLY A 423 16.33 13.92 18.81
CA GLY A 423 15.01 13.30 18.77
C GLY A 423 14.81 12.22 19.83
N PHE A 424 13.64 11.58 19.78
CA PHE A 424 13.38 10.32 20.46
C PHE A 424 13.93 9.19 19.59
N PHE A 425 14.79 8.36 20.17
CA PHE A 425 15.38 7.22 19.49
C PHE A 425 15.06 5.93 20.25
N PHE A 426 13.85 5.41 20.03
CA PHE A 426 13.38 4.16 20.60
C PHE A 426 12.83 3.29 19.47
N PHE A 427 13.62 2.32 19.04
CA PHE A 427 13.15 1.29 18.11
C PHE A 427 12.41 0.20 18.89
N PRO A 428 11.36 -0.40 18.30
CA PRO A 428 10.75 -1.58 18.88
C PRO A 428 11.72 -2.77 18.84
N GLU A 429 11.48 -3.78 19.67
CA GLU A 429 12.30 -4.99 19.69
C GLU A 429 11.85 -5.98 18.61
N ILE A 430 12.74 -6.91 18.24
CA ILE A 430 12.35 -8.04 17.39
C ILE A 430 11.24 -8.84 18.08
N ASP A 431 10.27 -9.28 17.29
CA ASP A 431 9.02 -9.93 17.72
C ASP A 431 7.97 -9.06 18.40
N ASP A 432 8.20 -7.75 18.57
CA ASP A 432 7.18 -6.84 19.11
C ASP A 432 5.99 -6.66 18.17
N GLU A 433 4.84 -6.40 18.79
CA GLU A 433 3.60 -6.05 18.12
C GLU A 433 3.52 -4.54 17.91
N VAL A 434 3.32 -4.13 16.65
CA VAL A 434 3.29 -2.73 16.25
C VAL A 434 2.04 -2.39 15.44
N VAL A 435 1.63 -1.13 15.49
CA VAL A 435 0.52 -0.59 14.69
C VAL A 435 1.08 0.00 13.41
N VAL A 436 0.60 -0.49 12.27
CA VAL A 436 1.05 -0.09 10.92
C VAL A 436 -0.09 0.58 10.17
N THR A 437 0.12 1.81 9.72
CA THR A 437 -0.76 2.52 8.78
C THR A 437 -0.08 2.65 7.41
N PHE A 438 -0.80 3.16 6.41
CA PHE A 438 -0.31 3.29 5.04
C PHE A 438 -0.54 4.70 4.53
N ILE A 439 0.53 5.37 4.08
CA ILE A 439 0.43 6.71 3.50
C ILE A 439 -0.45 6.66 2.24
N ASN A 440 -1.43 7.55 2.15
CA ASN A 440 -2.45 7.57 1.08
C ASN A 440 -3.25 6.25 0.93
N ASN A 441 -3.32 5.42 1.98
CA ASN A 441 -3.84 4.05 1.91
C ASN A 441 -3.14 3.17 0.84
N ASP A 442 -1.90 3.51 0.47
CA ASP A 442 -1.11 2.77 -0.49
C ASP A 442 -0.26 1.72 0.25
N PRO A 443 -0.51 0.41 0.03
CA PRO A 443 0.12 -0.66 0.79
C PRO A 443 1.65 -0.71 0.63
N ARG A 444 2.22 -0.02 -0.38
CA ARG A 444 3.67 0.10 -0.60
C ARG A 444 4.37 1.01 0.41
N PHE A 445 3.64 1.88 1.11
CA PHE A 445 4.20 2.90 2.00
C PHE A 445 3.72 2.74 3.45
N PRO A 446 4.09 1.63 4.13
CA PRO A 446 3.73 1.42 5.51
C PRO A 446 4.51 2.33 6.48
N VAL A 447 3.83 2.75 7.54
CA VAL A 447 4.37 3.54 8.65
C VAL A 447 3.92 2.92 9.97
N ILE A 448 4.88 2.61 10.83
CA ILE A 448 4.63 2.22 12.21
C ILE A 448 4.30 3.49 13.01
N THR A 449 3.12 3.53 13.62
CA THR A 449 2.66 4.67 14.44
C THR A 449 2.82 4.44 15.94
N GLY A 450 3.13 3.21 16.35
CA GLY A 450 3.34 2.87 17.75
C GLY A 450 3.50 1.36 17.96
N ALA A 451 3.75 0.98 19.21
CA ALA A 451 3.85 -0.41 19.67
C ALA A 451 2.73 -0.72 20.67
N LEU A 452 2.37 -2.00 20.80
CA LEU A 452 1.31 -2.45 21.69
C LEU A 452 1.87 -3.41 22.75
N TYR A 453 1.44 -3.20 24.00
CA TYR A 453 1.56 -4.22 25.03
C TYR A 453 0.52 -5.32 24.80
N ASN A 454 0.86 -6.56 25.17
CA ASN A 454 -0.04 -7.71 25.07
C ASN A 454 0.24 -8.72 26.20
N THR A 455 -0.41 -9.88 26.17
CA THR A 455 -0.26 -10.89 27.23
C THR A 455 1.16 -11.48 27.33
N LYS A 456 1.96 -11.41 26.25
CA LYS A 456 3.36 -11.83 26.20
C LYS A 456 4.30 -10.68 26.59
N ASN A 457 4.13 -9.53 25.97
CA ASN A 457 4.87 -8.30 26.22
C ASN A 457 4.07 -7.43 27.20
N LYS A 458 4.23 -7.70 28.50
CA LYS A 458 3.54 -6.95 29.55
C LYS A 458 4.32 -5.69 29.93
N PRO A 459 3.64 -4.58 30.25
CA PRO A 459 4.32 -3.43 30.84
C PRO A 459 4.87 -3.80 32.22
N LYS A 460 5.98 -3.16 32.61
CA LYS A 460 6.59 -3.35 33.94
C LYS A 460 5.66 -2.86 35.05
N GLU A 461 4.99 -1.74 34.82
CA GLU A 461 3.99 -1.15 35.71
C GLU A 461 2.61 -1.34 35.07
N VAL A 462 1.65 -1.83 35.86
CA VAL A 462 0.26 -1.99 35.42
C VAL A 462 -0.55 -0.85 36.02
N ALA A 463 -1.34 -0.19 35.19
CA ALA A 463 -2.21 0.90 35.63
C ALA A 463 -3.23 0.39 36.67
N ASP A 464 -3.41 1.15 37.74
CA ASP A 464 -4.53 1.04 38.65
C ASP A 464 -5.53 2.21 38.43
N SER A 465 -6.58 2.27 39.25
CA SER A 465 -7.60 3.33 39.13
C SER A 465 -7.06 4.75 39.41
N THR A 466 -5.92 4.87 40.07
CA THR A 466 -5.28 6.17 40.39
C THR A 466 -4.25 6.56 39.35
N ASN A 467 -3.69 5.60 38.61
CA ASN A 467 -2.63 5.80 37.62
C ASN A 467 -1.46 6.62 38.19
N GLN A 468 -1.08 6.30 39.44
CA GLN A 468 -0.09 7.04 40.23
C GLN A 468 1.31 7.04 39.60
N TYR A 469 1.70 5.93 38.98
CA TYR A 469 3.05 5.74 38.43
C TYR A 469 3.09 5.93 36.93
N LYS A 470 4.11 6.64 36.45
CA LYS A 470 4.45 6.79 35.03
C LYS A 470 5.94 6.54 34.89
N SER A 471 6.37 5.91 33.81
CA SER A 471 7.78 5.58 33.66
C SER A 471 8.25 5.46 32.21
N ILE A 472 9.54 5.71 32.01
CA ILE A 472 10.31 5.31 30.83
C ILE A 472 11.22 4.18 31.30
N TYR A 473 11.01 2.98 30.75
CA TYR A 473 11.73 1.79 31.17
C TYR A 473 12.40 1.13 29.96
N SER A 474 13.73 1.01 29.98
CA SER A 474 14.47 0.30 28.95
C SER A 474 14.44 -1.21 29.19
N LYS A 475 14.66 -2.00 28.15
CA LYS A 475 14.79 -3.47 28.25
C LYS A 475 15.94 -3.91 29.16
N SER A 476 17.00 -3.10 29.27
CA SER A 476 18.13 -3.37 30.18
C SER A 476 17.82 -3.05 31.64
N GLY A 477 16.66 -2.46 31.95
CA GLY A 477 16.25 -2.11 33.29
C GLY A 477 16.64 -0.71 33.75
N ILE A 478 17.04 0.18 32.83
CA ILE A 478 17.21 1.61 33.13
C ILE A 478 15.83 2.23 33.22
N ASN A 479 15.58 2.96 34.30
CA ASN A 479 14.26 3.45 34.65
C ASN A 479 14.30 4.94 34.97
N ILE A 480 13.34 5.69 34.41
CA ILE A 480 12.97 7.02 34.88
C ILE A 480 11.51 6.94 35.29
N ARG A 481 11.23 7.06 36.58
CA ARG A 481 9.90 6.85 37.17
C ARG A 481 9.40 8.13 37.84
N PHE A 482 8.12 8.38 37.66
CA PHE A 482 7.36 9.47 38.26
C PHE A 482 6.30 8.88 39.18
N ASP A 483 6.24 9.37 40.42
CA ASP A 483 5.14 9.15 41.36
C ASP A 483 4.35 10.46 41.48
N ASP A 484 3.17 10.49 40.87
CA ASP A 484 2.35 11.72 40.83
C ASP A 484 1.65 12.02 42.16
N LYS A 485 1.49 11.02 43.04
CA LYS A 485 0.81 11.20 44.33
C LYS A 485 1.76 11.82 45.34
N ASP A 486 2.95 11.24 45.47
CA ASP A 486 3.96 11.68 46.42
C ASP A 486 4.92 12.72 45.80
N LYS A 487 4.80 12.98 44.48
CA LYS A 487 5.62 13.92 43.68
C LYS A 487 7.10 13.57 43.74
N ILE A 488 7.40 12.32 43.39
CA ILE A 488 8.75 11.77 43.42
C ILE A 488 9.22 11.48 42.00
N ILE A 489 10.47 11.84 41.69
CA ILE A 489 11.15 11.43 40.45
C ILE A 489 12.34 10.57 40.83
N THR A 490 12.42 9.37 40.26
CA THR A 490 13.52 8.43 40.48
C THR A 490 14.15 8.02 39.14
N ILE A 491 15.47 8.14 39.06
CA ILE A 491 16.28 7.59 37.97
C ILE A 491 17.09 6.44 38.54
N GLU A 492 16.98 5.25 37.95
CA GLU A 492 17.61 4.04 38.46
C GLU A 492 18.23 3.23 37.32
N THR A 493 19.38 2.63 37.61
CA THR A 493 20.05 1.64 36.76
C THR A 493 19.88 0.24 37.36
N PRO A 494 19.91 -0.84 36.56
CA PRO A 494 19.73 -2.21 37.07
C PRO A 494 20.80 -2.63 38.10
N GLY A 495 21.95 -1.95 38.13
CA GLY A 495 22.99 -2.17 39.13
C GLY A 495 22.73 -1.49 40.48
N GLY A 496 21.67 -0.68 40.62
CA GLY A 496 21.34 -0.01 41.88
C GLY A 496 21.94 1.39 42.04
N ASN A 497 22.55 1.98 41.00
CA ASN A 497 22.78 3.43 41.02
C ASN A 497 21.43 4.13 40.90
N SER A 498 21.19 5.12 41.76
CA SER A 498 19.91 5.82 41.85
C SER A 498 20.10 7.32 42.11
N PHE A 499 19.18 8.11 41.56
CA PHE A 499 19.01 9.52 41.89
C PHE A 499 17.51 9.79 42.12
N THR A 500 17.15 10.34 43.27
CA THR A 500 15.76 10.55 43.68
C THR A 500 15.53 11.97 44.16
N MET A 501 14.49 12.63 43.66
CA MET A 501 13.95 13.89 44.15
C MET A 501 12.57 13.61 44.75
N ASP A 502 12.37 13.92 46.03
CA ASP A 502 11.18 13.53 46.80
C ASP A 502 10.61 14.72 47.58
N ASP A 503 9.50 15.27 47.09
CA ASP A 503 8.81 16.40 47.73
C ASP A 503 8.10 16.03 49.04
N LYS A 504 7.68 14.77 49.19
CA LYS A 504 6.98 14.29 50.39
C LYS A 504 7.91 14.28 51.60
N ASN A 505 9.11 13.74 51.40
CA ASN A 505 10.16 13.73 52.42
C ASN A 505 11.03 14.99 52.39
N LYS A 506 10.80 15.89 51.41
CA LYS A 506 11.59 17.11 51.17
C LYS A 506 13.08 16.81 51.06
N SER A 507 13.42 15.80 50.26
CA SER A 507 14.78 15.28 50.17
C SER A 507 15.25 15.05 48.73
N ILE A 508 16.56 15.12 48.54
CA ILE A 508 17.24 14.69 47.31
C ILE A 508 18.30 13.67 47.71
N THR A 509 18.27 12.50 47.08
CA THR A 509 19.18 11.39 47.39
C THR A 509 19.89 10.90 46.13
N ALA A 510 21.21 10.77 46.19
CA ALA A 510 22.00 10.05 45.19
C ALA A 510 22.70 8.86 45.86
N LYS A 511 22.64 7.69 45.22
CA LYS A 511 23.32 6.47 45.70
C LYS A 511 24.00 5.78 44.53
N ASP A 512 25.20 5.28 44.75
CA ASP A 512 25.86 4.40 43.80
C ASP A 512 25.74 2.92 44.19
N ILE A 513 26.13 2.04 43.28
CA ILE A 513 26.20 0.59 43.50
C ILE A 513 27.22 0.17 44.57
N SER A 514 28.17 1.06 44.93
CA SER A 514 29.27 0.75 45.85
C SER A 514 28.98 1.11 47.31
N GLY A 515 27.77 1.59 47.61
CA GLY A 515 27.35 1.96 48.96
C GLY A 515 27.68 3.41 49.34
N ASN A 516 28.12 4.25 48.40
CA ASN A 516 28.30 5.68 48.64
C ASN A 516 26.96 6.42 48.49
N SER A 517 26.75 7.47 49.28
CA SER A 517 25.50 8.23 49.23
C SER A 517 25.65 9.73 49.52
N LEU A 518 24.73 10.50 48.94
CA LEU A 518 24.52 11.91 49.21
C LEU A 518 23.03 12.10 49.56
N LEU A 519 22.76 12.73 50.70
CA LEU A 519 21.42 13.09 51.16
C LEU A 519 21.36 14.59 51.44
N LEU A 520 20.41 15.27 50.81
CA LEU A 520 20.01 16.64 51.13
C LEU A 520 18.59 16.58 51.68
N ASP A 521 18.37 17.04 52.90
CA ASP A 521 17.06 17.01 53.54
C ASP A 521 16.88 18.18 54.54
N GLN A 522 15.87 18.11 55.39
CA GLN A 522 15.62 19.12 56.42
C GLN A 522 16.70 19.17 57.52
N SER A 523 17.47 18.10 57.70
CA SER A 523 18.57 18.00 58.66
C SER A 523 19.87 18.58 58.11
N GLY A 524 19.97 18.80 56.81
CA GLY A 524 21.11 19.43 56.14
C GLY A 524 21.64 18.59 54.98
N ILE A 525 22.96 18.44 54.92
CA ILE A 525 23.66 17.67 53.88
C ILE A 525 24.48 16.58 54.55
N ALA A 526 24.27 15.33 54.14
CA ALA A 526 25.07 14.18 54.56
C ALA A 526 25.76 13.55 53.36
N ILE A 527 27.07 13.28 53.49
CA ILE A 527 27.90 12.59 52.51
C ILE A 527 28.49 11.37 53.21
N ASP A 528 28.18 10.19 52.71
CA ASP A 528 28.68 8.91 53.23
C ASP A 528 29.47 8.20 52.13
N SER A 529 30.70 7.79 52.47
CA SER A 529 31.51 6.94 51.59
C SER A 529 31.89 5.66 52.31
N SER A 530 31.69 4.53 51.63
CA SER A 530 32.14 3.22 52.09
C SER A 530 33.67 3.04 52.00
N LYS A 531 34.40 4.00 51.41
CA LYS A 531 35.86 4.03 51.26
C LYS A 531 36.38 5.46 51.47
N ASP A 532 37.44 5.85 50.75
CA ASP A 532 38.05 7.17 50.87
C ASP A 532 37.14 8.28 50.31
N LEU A 533 36.93 9.34 51.09
CA LEU A 533 36.44 10.64 50.61
C LEU A 533 37.62 11.58 50.36
N LYS A 534 37.87 11.96 49.10
CA LYS A 534 38.97 12.85 48.71
C LYS A 534 38.45 14.20 48.23
N LEU A 535 38.88 15.29 48.88
CA LEU A 535 38.55 16.67 48.52
C LEU A 535 39.82 17.40 48.08
N SER A 536 39.92 17.76 46.80
CA SER A 536 41.11 18.42 46.23
C SER A 536 40.70 19.58 45.33
N ALA A 537 41.34 20.75 45.49
CA ALA A 537 41.13 21.92 44.64
C ALA A 537 42.47 22.49 44.17
N LYS A 538 42.51 23.04 42.94
CA LYS A 538 43.68 23.79 42.43
C LYS A 538 43.78 25.21 42.99
N GLY A 539 42.64 25.77 43.40
CA GLY A 539 42.56 27.04 44.13
C GLY A 539 42.48 26.78 45.62
N ASN A 540 41.46 27.34 46.28
CA ASN A 540 41.25 27.20 47.72
C ASN A 540 40.09 26.25 48.03
N ILE A 541 40.11 25.65 49.23
CA ILE A 541 38.96 25.01 49.86
C ILE A 541 38.67 25.79 51.15
N ASP A 542 37.55 26.50 51.19
CA ASP A 542 37.13 27.27 52.37
C ASP A 542 36.02 26.51 53.12
N ILE A 543 36.26 26.21 54.40
CA ILE A 543 35.29 25.54 55.28
C ILE A 543 34.98 26.48 56.45
N SER A 544 33.73 26.89 56.58
CA SER A 544 33.29 27.80 57.65
C SER A 544 31.91 27.40 58.18
N ALA A 545 31.71 27.53 59.50
CA ALA A 545 30.43 27.28 60.18
C ALA A 545 30.22 28.30 61.30
N SER A 546 28.97 28.70 61.53
CA SER A 546 28.60 29.69 62.56
C SER A 546 28.63 29.11 63.98
N ALA A 547 28.24 27.85 64.16
CA ALA A 547 28.21 27.18 65.45
C ALA A 547 29.55 26.49 65.76
N GLY A 548 30.03 25.64 64.86
CA GLY A 548 31.29 24.93 65.04
C GLY A 548 31.60 23.96 63.91
N ILE A 549 32.87 23.54 63.87
CA ILE A 549 33.38 22.50 62.97
C ILE A 549 33.96 21.39 63.86
N ASN A 550 33.51 20.16 63.68
CA ASN A 550 34.07 18.99 64.36
C ASN A 550 34.87 18.16 63.35
N ILE A 551 36.11 17.81 63.69
CA ILE A 551 36.98 16.95 62.88
C ILE A 551 37.45 15.81 63.79
N GLU A 552 37.06 14.60 63.45
CA GLU A 552 37.32 13.39 64.24
C GLU A 552 37.84 12.27 63.35
N ALA A 553 38.85 11.54 63.82
CA ALA A 553 39.36 10.33 63.20
C ALA A 553 39.73 9.31 64.28
N ASN A 554 39.46 8.03 64.04
CA ASN A 554 39.85 6.95 64.96
C ASN A 554 41.37 6.68 64.94
N SER A 555 42.05 7.11 63.87
CA SER A 555 43.51 7.03 63.73
C SER A 555 44.08 8.46 63.68
N ASP A 556 44.62 8.87 62.54
CA ASP A 556 45.38 10.11 62.45
C ASP A 556 44.58 11.24 61.77
N VAL A 557 44.73 12.45 62.29
CA VAL A 557 44.38 13.70 61.59
C VAL A 557 45.69 14.37 61.19
N ALA A 558 46.01 14.37 59.89
CA ALA A 558 47.20 15.01 59.34
C ALA A 558 46.85 16.35 58.69
N ILE A 559 47.57 17.42 59.08
CA ILE A 559 47.45 18.76 58.48
C ILE A 559 48.85 19.19 58.05
N ASP A 560 49.04 19.33 56.74
CA ASP A 560 50.32 19.73 56.13
C ASP A 560 50.10 20.86 55.12
N GLY A 561 51.07 21.75 55.03
CA GLY A 561 51.08 22.89 54.13
C GLY A 561 52.30 23.76 54.39
N THR A 562 52.71 24.56 53.39
CA THR A 562 53.85 25.47 53.53
C THR A 562 53.71 26.41 54.73
N ASN A 563 52.49 26.84 55.04
CA ASN A 563 52.15 27.62 56.24
C ASN A 563 50.85 27.10 56.85
N ILE A 564 50.83 26.89 58.17
CA ILE A 564 49.63 26.56 58.95
C ILE A 564 49.36 27.69 59.95
N GLN A 565 48.18 28.33 59.88
CA GLN A 565 47.79 29.39 60.81
C GLN A 565 46.58 28.96 61.66
N LEU A 566 46.79 28.80 62.96
CA LEU A 566 45.74 28.51 63.94
C LEU A 566 45.51 29.74 64.82
N SER A 567 44.29 30.28 64.81
CA SER A 567 43.91 31.47 65.59
C SER A 567 42.59 31.25 66.30
N ALA A 568 42.56 31.50 67.61
CA ALA A 568 41.35 31.41 68.43
C ALA A 568 41.13 32.74 69.17
N LYS A 569 39.89 33.24 69.17
CA LYS A 569 39.55 34.52 69.83
C LYS A 569 39.45 34.42 71.35
N ALA A 570 39.06 33.24 71.86
CA ALA A 570 38.86 33.01 73.30
C ALA A 570 39.98 32.13 73.87
N SER A 571 40.12 30.89 73.38
CA SER A 571 41.16 29.97 73.82
C SER A 571 41.50 28.95 72.72
N LEU A 572 42.76 28.52 72.68
CA LEU A 572 43.25 27.42 71.86
C LEU A 572 43.71 26.31 72.82
N THR A 573 43.16 25.10 72.68
CA THR A 573 43.53 23.94 73.51
C THR A 573 44.07 22.82 72.62
N ALA A 574 45.27 22.32 72.91
CA ALA A 574 45.87 21.15 72.27
C ALA A 574 46.33 20.18 73.38
N LYS A 575 45.75 18.98 73.42
CA LYS A 575 46.01 18.00 74.48
C LYS A 575 46.34 16.64 73.87
N GLY A 576 47.49 16.08 74.24
CA GLY A 576 47.84 14.69 74.00
C GLY A 576 47.67 13.87 75.28
N ASN A 577 46.99 12.72 75.20
CA ASN A 577 46.82 11.85 76.36
C ASN A 577 48.09 11.05 76.68
N ALA A 578 48.81 10.58 75.65
CA ALA A 578 50.08 9.87 75.81
C ALA A 578 51.28 10.83 75.77
N SER A 579 51.33 11.71 74.77
CA SER A 579 52.37 12.74 74.60
C SER A 579 51.86 13.89 73.73
N ALA A 580 52.47 15.07 73.87
CA ALA A 580 52.29 16.21 72.97
C ALA A 580 53.65 16.83 72.68
N GLU A 581 53.98 17.04 71.41
CA GLU A 581 55.27 17.60 70.96
C GLU A 581 55.04 18.85 70.10
N ILE A 582 55.86 19.87 70.30
CA ILE A 582 55.97 21.06 69.43
C ILE A 582 57.45 21.26 69.10
N SER A 583 57.82 21.09 67.84
CA SER A 583 59.23 21.19 67.39
C SER A 583 59.35 21.95 66.07
N ALA A 584 60.47 22.67 65.91
CA ALA A 584 60.83 23.37 64.66
C ALA A 584 62.35 23.25 64.43
N ALA A 585 62.77 23.10 63.17
CA ALA A 585 64.19 23.05 62.81
C ALA A 585 64.91 24.41 63.01
N GLY A 586 64.15 25.50 62.93
CA GLY A 586 64.60 26.86 63.25
C GLY A 586 64.22 27.28 64.68
N GLN A 587 63.70 28.49 64.81
CA GLN A 587 63.30 29.04 66.11
C GLN A 587 61.85 28.68 66.47
N THR A 588 61.65 28.01 67.61
CA THR A 588 60.34 27.86 68.23
C THR A 588 60.11 29.02 69.20
N THR A 589 59.01 29.77 69.06
CA THR A 589 58.67 30.90 69.93
C THR A 589 57.33 30.68 70.62
N VAL A 590 57.34 30.52 71.94
CA VAL A 590 56.13 30.45 72.78
C VAL A 590 56.07 31.72 73.62
N LYS A 591 55.01 32.52 73.45
CA LYS A 591 54.82 33.80 74.15
C LYS A 591 53.47 33.82 74.85
N GLY A 592 53.47 34.23 76.11
CA GLY A 592 52.28 34.45 76.92
C GLY A 592 52.64 35.28 78.15
N ALA A 593 51.64 35.89 78.79
CA ALA A 593 51.85 36.59 80.06
C ALA A 593 52.38 35.64 81.17
N MET A 594 52.02 34.35 81.07
CA MET A 594 52.49 33.27 81.93
C MET A 594 52.61 32.00 81.10
N VAL A 595 53.77 31.34 81.15
CA VAL A 595 54.01 30.03 80.52
C VAL A 595 54.36 29.06 81.63
N MET A 596 53.48 28.10 81.88
CA MET A 596 53.66 27.07 82.90
C MET A 596 54.26 25.83 82.22
N ILE A 597 55.49 25.47 82.60
CA ILE A 597 56.16 24.24 82.17
C ILE A 597 56.33 23.40 83.43
N ASN A 598 55.78 22.18 83.43
CA ASN A 598 55.89 21.23 84.52
C ASN A 598 56.62 19.98 84.06
#